data_AF-A0A1Y6EP96-F1
#
_entry.id   AF-A0A1Y6EP96-F1
#
_cell.length_a   1.000
_cell.length_b   1.000
_cell.length_c   1.000
_cell.angle_alpha   90.00
_cell.angle_beta   90.00
_cell.angle_gamma   90.00
#
_symmetry.space_group_name_H-M   'P 1'
#
loop_
_entity.id
_entity.type
_entity.pdbx_description
1 polymer ?
#
loop_
_entity_poly.entity_id
_entity_poly.type
_entity_poly.pdbx_seq_one_letter_code
_entity_poly.pdbx_strand_id
1 'polypeptide(L)' 'MGDGEVLFEFIQVGQQMRVAAVDAATGIEVVVIAPLNSARGHMQRLALAKLRRRLAQDAVVPTTSPGKYA' A
#
# COMPACT_ATOMS: atom_id res chain seq x y z
N MET A 1 21.71 1.56 -1.80
CA MET A 1 20.63 1.44 -2.79
C MET A 1 19.51 0.67 -2.12
N GLY A 2 18.38 1.32 -1.84
CA GLY A 2 17.25 0.73 -1.12
C GLY A 2 16.26 0.13 -2.12
N ASP A 3 16.52 -1.11 -2.53
CA ASP A 3 15.68 -1.84 -3.47
C ASP A 3 14.37 -2.28 -2.79
N GLY A 4 13.29 -1.54 -3.05
CA GLY A 4 11.91 -2.00 -2.81
C GLY A 4 11.58 -2.49 -1.40
N GLU A 5 12.21 -1.90 -0.38
CA GLU A 5 11.93 -2.22 1.01
C GLU A 5 10.50 -1.82 1.36
N VAL A 6 9.71 -2.79 1.84
CA VAL A 6 8.33 -2.56 2.27
C VAL A 6 8.23 -2.75 3.77
N LEU A 7 7.84 -1.70 4.46
CA LEU A 7 7.60 -1.69 5.89
C LEU A 7 6.15 -2.09 6.16
N PHE A 8 5.93 -2.96 7.14
CA PHE A 8 4.59 -3.42 7.52
C PHE A 8 4.28 -3.08 8.97
N GLU A 9 3.13 -2.44 9.19
CA GLU A 9 2.56 -2.21 10.52
C GLU A 9 1.33 -3.08 10.72
N PHE A 10 1.16 -3.67 11.91
CA PHE A 10 0.01 -4.48 12.29
C PHE A 10 -0.64 -3.88 13.53
N ILE A 11 -1.90 -3.47 13.41
CA ILE A 11 -2.68 -2.94 14.52
C ILE A 11 -3.97 -3.75 14.63
N GLN A 12 -4.18 -4.37 15.79
CA GLN A 12 -5.46 -5.00 16.09
C GLN A 12 -6.50 -3.94 16.43
N VAL A 13 -7.65 -4.02 15.76
CA VAL A 13 -8.83 -3.18 16.01
C VAL A 13 -10.03 -4.10 16.21
N GLY A 14 -10.37 -4.37 17.48
CA GLY A 14 -11.40 -5.35 17.83
C GLY A 14 -11.06 -6.75 17.28
N GLN A 15 -11.97 -7.30 16.47
CA GLN A 15 -11.82 -8.62 15.83
C GLN A 15 -11.15 -8.56 14.43
N GLN A 16 -10.57 -7.42 14.08
CA GLN A 16 -9.90 -7.21 12.81
C GLN A 16 -8.42 -6.84 13.03
N MET A 17 -7.61 -7.15 12.03
CA MET A 17 -6.22 -6.71 11.92
C MET A 17 -6.14 -5.68 10.80
N ARG A 18 -5.75 -4.45 11.16
CA ARG A 18 -5.35 -3.42 10.23
C ARG A 18 -3.87 -3.61 9.91
N VAL A 19 -3.55 -3.69 8.62
CA VAL A 19 -2.18 -3.85 8.14
C VAL A 19 -1.84 -2.71 7.21
N ALA A 20 -0.88 -1.87 7.61
CA ALA A 20 -0.30 -0.87 6.72
C ALA A 20 0.91 -1.47 6.02
N ALA A 21 1.05 -1.20 4.73
CA ALA A 21 2.24 -1.52 3.95
C ALA A 21 2.75 -0.25 3.27
N VAL A 22 3.99 0.13 3.55
CA VAL A 22 4.62 1.36 3.09
C VAL A 22 5.84 1.01 2.24
N ASP A 23 5.91 1.55 1.03
CA ASP A 23 7.13 1.50 0.23
C ASP A 23 8.12 2.55 0.76
N ALA A 24 9.30 2.12 1.22
CA ALA A 24 10.26 2.99 1.89
C ALA A 24 10.88 4.04 0.96
N ALA A 25 10.90 3.78 -0.35
CA ALA A 25 11.50 4.68 -1.34
C ALA A 25 10.55 5.82 -1.75
N THR A 26 9.28 5.51 -1.94
CA THR A 26 8.27 6.47 -2.41
C THR A 26 7.42 7.07 -1.29
N GLY A 27 7.38 6.43 -0.12
CA GLY A 27 6.48 6.78 0.98
C GLY A 27 5.03 6.42 0.73
N ILE A 28 4.70 5.72 -0.37
CA ILE A 28 3.34 5.32 -0.69
C ILE A 28 2.88 4.25 0.31
N GLU A 29 1.76 4.51 0.98
CA GLU A 29 1.13 3.61 1.94
C GLU A 29 -0.18 3.04 1.38
N VAL A 30 -0.43 1.76 1.68
CA VAL A 30 -1.75 1.16 1.57
C VAL A 30 -2.14 0.51 2.89
N VAL A 31 -3.42 0.58 3.21
CA VAL A 31 -4.00 -0.08 4.39
C VAL A 31 -4.95 -1.18 3.94
N VAL A 32 -4.82 -2.37 4.54
CA VAL A 32 -5.77 -3.47 4.39
C VAL A 32 -6.35 -3.88 5.73
N ILE A 33 -7.59 -4.33 5.70
CA ILE A 33 -8.28 -4.89 6.85
C ILE A 33 -8.46 -6.38 6.60
N ALA A 34 -8.04 -7.20 7.56
CA ALA A 34 -8.17 -8.65 7.53
C ALA A 34 -8.77 -9.16 8.84
N PRO A 35 -9.37 -10.36 8.87
CA PRO A 35 -9.76 -11.02 10.11
C PRO A 35 -8.56 -11.24 11.04
N LEU A 36 -8.74 -11.07 12.35
CA LEU A 36 -7.69 -11.26 13.36
C LEU A 36 -7.03 -12.66 13.32
N ASN A 37 -7.79 -13.69 12.95
CA ASN A 37 -7.33 -15.07 12.87
C ASN A 37 -6.62 -15.41 11.54
N SER A 38 -6.44 -14.44 10.64
CA SER A 38 -5.71 -14.65 9.40
C SER A 38 -4.22 -14.86 9.66
N ALA A 39 -3.59 -15.77 8.91
CA ALA A 39 -2.15 -15.96 9.01
C ALA A 39 -1.40 -14.67 8.61
N ARG A 40 -0.39 -14.27 9.42
CA ARG A 40 0.40 -13.04 9.19
C ARG A 40 0.96 -12.94 7.77
N GLY A 41 1.52 -14.04 7.26
CA GLY A 41 2.06 -14.09 5.90
C GLY A 41 0.99 -13.89 4.81
N HIS A 42 -0.25 -14.31 5.05
CA HIS A 42 -1.36 -14.03 4.12
C HIS A 42 -1.70 -12.53 4.08
N MET A 43 -1.78 -11.90 5.25
CA MET A 43 -2.04 -10.45 5.34
C MET A 43 -0.94 -9.62 4.69
N GLN A 44 0.34 -9.98 4.88
CA GLN A 44 1.47 -9.34 4.22
C GLN A 44 1.38 -9.45 2.70
N ARG A 45 1.08 -10.63 2.16
CA ARG A 45 0.92 -10.81 0.70
C ARG A 45 -0.22 -9.98 0.14
N LEU A 46 -1.36 -9.92 0.84
CA LEU A 46 -2.50 -9.09 0.44
C LEU A 46 -2.12 -7.60 0.42
N ALA A 47 -1.49 -7.10 1.49
CA ALA A 47 -1.07 -5.71 1.59
C ALA A 47 -0.02 -5.37 0.52
N LEU A 48 0.98 -6.23 0.32
CA LEU A 48 2.01 -6.08 -0.72
C LEU A 48 1.42 -6.05 -2.13
N ALA A 49 0.45 -6.93 -2.43
CA ALA A 49 -0.22 -6.94 -3.73
C ALA A 49 -0.98 -5.63 -3.99
N LYS A 50 -1.64 -5.08 -2.97
CA LYS A 50 -2.31 -3.77 -3.08
C LYS A 50 -1.31 -2.63 -3.25
N LEU A 51 -0.19 -2.66 -2.52
CA LEU A 51 0.86 -1.65 -2.61
C LEU A 51 1.44 -1.61 -4.03
N ARG A 52 1.83 -2.78 -4.57
CA ARG A 52 2.33 -2.91 -5.95
C ARG A 52 1.33 -2.39 -6.98
N ARG A 53 0.04 -2.68 -6.80
CA ARG A 53 -1.01 -2.16 -7.69
C ARG A 53 -1.09 -0.63 -7.62
N ARG A 54 -1.01 -0.04 -6.42
CA ARG A 54 -1.04 1.43 -6.24
C ARG A 54 0.18 2.09 -6.88
N LEU A 55 1.38 1.56 -6.62
CA LEU A 55 2.62 2.02 -7.24
C LEU A 55 2.55 1.98 -8.77
N ALA A 56 2.01 0.89 -9.34
CA ALA A 56 1.82 0.78 -10.77
C ALA A 56 0.81 1.81 -11.32
N GLN A 57 -0.23 2.17 -10.55
CA GLN A 57 -1.19 3.21 -10.96
C GLN A 57 -0.55 4.60 -10.96
N ASP A 58 0.22 4.95 -9.92
CA ASP A 58 0.89 6.26 -9.85
C ASP A 58 2.02 6.38 -10.89
N ALA A 59 2.71 5.28 -11.21
CA ALA A 59 3.72 5.26 -12.29
C ALA A 59 3.12 5.48 -13.69
N VAL A 60 1.81 5.21 -13.88
CA VAL A 60 1.12 5.32 -15.18
C VAL A 60 0.54 6.73 -15.41
N VAL A 61 0.68 7.69 -14.48
CA VAL A 61 0.18 9.07 -14.67
C VAL A 61 1.30 10.06 -15.03
N PRO A 62 1.65 10.24 -16.32
CA PRO A 62 2.19 11.49 -16.82
C PRO A 62 1.19 12.11 -17.81
N THR A 63 0.23 12.90 -17.31
CA THR A 63 -0.47 13.86 -18.17
C THR A 63 -0.84 15.10 -17.36
N THR A 64 0.07 16.07 -17.36
CA THR A 64 -0.27 17.48 -17.30
C THR A 64 -1.46 17.76 -18.22
N SER A 65 -2.60 18.19 -17.66
CA SER A 65 -3.58 18.94 -18.44
C SER A 65 -3.18 20.41 -18.37
N PRO A 66 -2.65 21.01 -19.45
CA PRO A 66 -2.46 22.45 -19.47
C PRO A 66 -3.82 23.12 -19.73
N GLY A 67 -4.19 24.03 -18.84
CA GLY A 67 -5.08 25.18 -19.04
C GLY A 67 -6.32 25.02 -19.91
N LYS A 68 -7.51 25.07 -19.29
CA LYS A 68 -8.68 25.67 -19.94
C LYS A 68 -9.64 26.30 -18.92
N TYR A 69 -9.19 27.39 -18.31
CA TYR A 69 -10.05 28.40 -17.73
C TYR A 69 -9.59 29.74 -18.31
N ALA A 70 -10.07 30.05 -19.52
CA ALA A 70 -9.98 31.36 -20.16
C ALA A 70 -11.31 31.60 -20.87
#